data_AF-A0AAN9F928-F1
#
_entry.id   AF-A0AAN9F928-F1
#
_cell.length_a   1.000
_cell.length_b   1.000
_cell.length_c   1.000
_cell.angle_alpha   90.00
_cell.angle_beta   90.00
_cell.angle_gamma   90.00
#
_symmetry.space_group_name_H-M   'P 1'
#
loop_
_entity.id
_entity.type
_entity.pdbx_description
1 polymer ?
#
loop_
_entity_poly.entity_id
_entity_poly.type
_entity_poly.pdbx_seq_one_letter_code
_entity_poly.pdbx_strand_id
1 'polypeptide(L)'
;MRRRPVGGALPDQTEKGASKNQNSRLCCLASLSAFFWFLLLYFHFVVLAGHTNTNTHPNPNNNNNSINNYVGVDFTEIPQPLPVIRHDSNVNVSHDDVALKLQPPPRKFGFPKSDHDGETHAPPIGKSDVVGGGRDTKKKRFPFERALRASENKSDPCGGRYIYVHDLPSRFNEDMLKECKSLSLWTNMCKFTANAGLGPPLENVEGVFSDMGWYATNQFAVDVIFSNRMKQYECLTKDSSVAAAIFVPFYAGFDIARYLWGYNISRRDAASLDLVDWLMKRPEWSIMNGKDHFLVAGRITWDFRRLSEEESDWGNKLLFLPAAKNMSMLVVESSPWNANDFGIPYPTYFHPAKDADVFKWQDRMRALERKWLFSFAGAPRPGNSKSIRGQLIDQCRSSKVCKLLECDFGESKCHSPSSIMQMFQSSLFCLQPQGDSYTRRSAFDSMLAGCIPVFFHPGSAYTQYTWHLPKNYTKYSVFIPEDDIRKRNISIEERLRQIPPEQVKIMREEVISLIPRLVYADPRSKLETLKDAFDVSVQAIIDKVTNLRKDIIEGRTHDDFIEENSWKYALLDEGKHEVGPHEWDPFFSKPKDGSGDSSDSSAEAAKNSWKNEQRSHSRK
;
A
#
# COMPACT_ATOMS: atom_id res chain seq x y z
N MET A 1 -21.61 -85.12 -35.04
CA MET A 1 -22.43 -84.11 -34.31
C MET A 1 -22.56 -84.57 -32.86
N ARG A 2 -22.59 -83.76 -31.80
CA ARG A 2 -22.54 -82.29 -31.64
C ARG A 2 -22.04 -81.96 -30.20
N ARG A 3 -21.14 -80.96 -30.07
CA ARG A 3 -20.86 -80.05 -28.92
C ARG A 3 -20.46 -80.59 -27.52
N ARG A 4 -19.32 -80.07 -27.04
CA ARG A 4 -18.87 -80.01 -25.63
C ARG A 4 -19.77 -79.08 -24.78
N PRO A 5 -19.67 -79.13 -23.45
CA PRO A 5 -18.78 -78.15 -22.76
C PRO A 5 -17.72 -78.81 -21.88
N VAL A 6 -16.66 -78.05 -21.55
CA VAL A 6 -15.55 -78.51 -20.70
C VAL A 6 -15.87 -78.20 -19.24
N GLY A 7 -15.94 -79.24 -18.40
CA GLY A 7 -15.81 -79.12 -16.95
C GLY A 7 -14.38 -79.48 -16.51
N GLY A 8 -13.96 -78.98 -15.35
CA GLY A 8 -12.61 -79.20 -14.83
C GLY A 8 -12.30 -78.32 -13.62
N ALA A 9 -13.02 -78.54 -12.51
CA ALA A 9 -12.76 -77.90 -11.22
C ALA A 9 -12.67 -78.98 -10.13
N LEU A 10 -11.67 -78.86 -9.25
CA LEU A 10 -11.40 -79.55 -7.97
C LEU A 10 -9.91 -79.31 -7.63
N PRO A 11 -9.45 -79.41 -6.37
CA PRO A 11 -9.94 -78.72 -5.18
C PRO A 11 -8.81 -78.07 -4.33
N ASP A 12 -9.15 -77.21 -3.38
CA ASP A 12 -8.49 -77.17 -2.06
C ASP A 12 -9.45 -76.46 -1.08
N GLN A 13 -10.01 -77.21 -0.12
CA GLN A 13 -9.50 -77.41 1.24
C GLN A 13 -9.67 -76.21 2.18
N THR A 14 -10.55 -76.44 3.15
CA THR A 14 -10.84 -75.58 4.28
C THR A 14 -9.80 -75.77 5.37
N GLU A 15 -9.15 -74.69 5.81
CA GLU A 15 -8.33 -74.71 7.03
C GLU A 15 -8.94 -73.84 8.13
N LYS A 16 -9.13 -74.42 9.32
CA LYS A 16 -9.66 -73.76 10.51
C LYS A 16 -8.51 -73.34 11.44
N GLY A 17 -8.44 -72.04 11.73
CA GLY A 17 -8.16 -71.54 13.08
C GLY A 17 -6.70 -71.42 13.54
N ALA A 18 -6.26 -70.17 13.72
CA ALA A 18 -5.13 -69.84 14.59
C ALA A 18 -5.37 -68.51 15.33
N SER A 19 -6.09 -68.57 16.45
CA SER A 19 -6.37 -67.42 17.34
C SER A 19 -5.17 -67.01 18.19
N LYS A 20 -4.09 -66.52 17.56
CA LYS A 20 -2.88 -66.04 18.24
C LYS A 20 -2.39 -64.69 17.68
N ASN A 21 -3.05 -63.58 18.05
CA ASN A 21 -2.39 -62.26 18.18
C ASN A 21 -3.21 -61.09 18.78
N GLN A 22 -4.45 -61.27 19.23
CA GLN A 22 -5.19 -60.17 19.87
C GLN A 22 -4.56 -59.71 21.19
N ASN A 23 -4.08 -60.62 22.03
CA ASN A 23 -3.46 -60.26 23.32
C ASN A 23 -2.20 -59.40 23.17
N SER A 24 -1.37 -59.64 22.15
CA SER A 24 -0.17 -58.83 21.87
C SER A 24 -0.53 -57.37 21.52
N ARG A 25 -1.60 -57.18 20.73
CA ARG A 25 -2.11 -55.84 20.38
C ARG A 25 -2.75 -55.13 21.57
N LEU A 26 -3.50 -55.84 22.43
CA LEU A 26 -4.02 -55.25 23.67
C LEU A 26 -2.88 -54.86 24.64
N CYS A 27 -1.85 -55.70 24.83
CA CYS A 27 -0.71 -55.35 25.67
C CYS A 27 0.06 -54.13 25.14
N CYS A 28 0.24 -54.00 23.82
CA CYS A 28 0.88 -52.85 23.22
C CYS A 28 0.07 -51.55 23.43
N LEU A 29 -1.25 -51.61 23.22
CA LEU A 29 -2.15 -50.48 23.47
C LEU A 29 -2.23 -50.10 24.97
N ALA A 30 -2.24 -51.09 25.87
CA ALA A 30 -2.19 -50.86 27.31
C ALA A 30 -0.86 -50.21 27.74
N SER A 31 0.27 -50.62 27.16
CA SER A 31 1.59 -50.04 27.42
C SER A 31 1.69 -48.59 26.91
N LEU A 32 1.16 -48.30 25.72
CA LEU A 32 1.11 -46.93 25.18
C LEU A 32 0.19 -46.02 26.01
N SER A 33 -0.96 -46.55 26.47
CA SER A 33 -1.85 -45.83 27.39
C SER A 33 -1.17 -45.54 28.73
N ALA A 34 -0.51 -46.53 29.33
CA ALA A 34 0.23 -46.37 30.58
C ALA A 34 1.37 -45.34 30.45
N PHE A 35 2.10 -45.35 29.33
CA PHE A 35 3.17 -44.37 29.06
C PHE A 35 2.62 -42.95 28.89
N PHE A 36 1.49 -42.78 28.18
CA PHE A 36 0.81 -41.50 28.04
C PHE A 36 0.33 -40.95 29.40
N TRP A 37 -0.33 -41.79 30.22
CA TRP A 37 -0.73 -41.39 31.58
C TRP A 37 0.45 -41.10 32.50
N PHE A 38 1.56 -41.82 32.38
CA PHE A 38 2.77 -41.55 33.15
C PHE A 38 3.38 -40.19 32.80
N LEU A 39 3.43 -39.82 31.51
CA LEU A 39 3.87 -38.48 31.08
C LEU A 39 2.94 -37.37 31.58
N LEU A 40 1.62 -37.58 31.53
CA LEU A 40 0.62 -36.63 32.03
C LEU A 40 0.75 -36.42 33.54
N LEU A 41 0.89 -37.49 34.31
CA LEU A 41 1.09 -37.44 35.76
C LEU A 41 2.45 -36.84 36.11
N TYR A 42 3.53 -37.16 35.39
CA TYR A 42 4.84 -36.54 35.58
C TYR A 42 4.77 -35.02 35.37
N PHE A 43 4.11 -34.56 34.30
CA PHE A 43 3.94 -33.13 34.06
C PHE A 43 3.11 -32.46 35.18
N HIS A 44 2.02 -33.11 35.61
CA HIS A 44 1.14 -32.55 36.64
C HIS A 44 1.73 -32.57 38.07
N PHE A 45 2.53 -33.57 38.42
CA PHE A 45 3.06 -33.76 39.78
C PHE A 45 4.55 -33.42 39.96
N VAL A 46 5.33 -33.27 38.89
CA VAL A 46 6.74 -32.86 38.96
C VAL A 46 6.94 -31.44 38.41
N VAL A 47 6.34 -31.12 37.26
CA VAL A 47 6.51 -29.78 36.66
C VAL A 47 5.58 -28.75 37.30
N LEU A 48 4.30 -29.07 37.52
CA LEU A 48 3.33 -28.12 38.09
C LEU A 48 3.32 -28.07 39.62
N ALA A 49 3.56 -29.19 40.32
CA ALA A 49 3.63 -29.18 41.80
C ALA A 49 4.95 -28.57 42.34
N GLY A 50 5.99 -28.45 41.51
CA GLY A 50 7.26 -27.78 41.84
C GLY A 50 7.17 -26.26 42.03
N HIS A 51 5.97 -25.67 42.07
CA HIS A 51 5.75 -24.22 42.20
C HIS A 51 4.78 -23.80 43.31
N THR A 52 4.43 -24.69 44.26
CA THR A 52 3.56 -24.34 45.40
C THR A 52 4.02 -24.93 46.74
N ASN A 53 4.90 -24.19 47.45
CA ASN A 53 4.71 -23.75 48.85
C ASN A 53 6.00 -23.60 49.66
N THR A 54 6.28 -22.37 50.09
CA THR A 54 6.40 -21.96 51.52
C THR A 54 6.00 -20.47 51.59
N ASN A 55 5.43 -19.88 52.66
CA ASN A 55 4.59 -20.37 53.76
C ASN A 55 3.87 -19.17 54.44
N THR A 56 2.86 -19.43 55.27
CA THR A 56 1.94 -18.44 55.92
C THR A 56 2.15 -18.34 57.46
N HIS A 57 1.55 -17.44 58.28
CA HIS A 57 0.40 -16.54 58.04
C HIS A 57 0.49 -15.07 58.60
N PRO A 58 -0.04 -14.59 59.78
CA PRO A 58 -0.61 -13.20 59.80
C PRO A 58 -0.50 -12.28 61.07
N ASN A 59 -0.90 -10.99 60.89
CA ASN A 59 -1.51 -10.04 61.87
C ASN A 59 -0.65 -9.35 62.98
N PRO A 60 -1.09 -8.25 63.64
CA PRO A 60 -1.76 -7.00 63.16
C PRO A 60 -1.11 -5.67 63.67
N ASN A 61 -1.60 -4.52 63.17
CA ASN A 61 -1.52 -3.14 63.74
C ASN A 61 -0.16 -2.52 64.17
N ASN A 62 0.26 -1.42 63.51
CA ASN A 62 0.43 -0.12 64.19
C ASN A 62 0.59 1.11 63.25
N ASN A 63 0.43 2.30 63.82
CA ASN A 63 0.36 3.61 63.14
C ASN A 63 1.71 4.32 62.88
N ASN A 64 1.69 5.24 61.89
CA ASN A 64 2.38 6.54 61.79
C ASN A 64 3.91 6.70 61.59
N ASN A 65 4.21 7.65 60.69
CA ASN A 65 5.29 8.67 60.68
C ASN A 65 6.73 8.36 60.21
N SER A 66 7.35 9.45 59.72
CA SER A 66 8.78 9.70 59.41
C SER A 66 9.24 9.23 58.01
N ILE A 67 9.63 10.08 57.05
CA ILE A 67 10.66 11.16 56.96
C ILE A 67 12.06 10.65 56.55
N ASN A 68 12.51 11.12 55.38
CA ASN A 68 13.86 11.40 54.83
C ASN A 68 15.11 10.57 55.24
N ASN A 69 15.91 10.22 54.22
CA ASN A 69 17.37 10.38 54.12
C ASN A 69 17.74 10.28 52.60
N TYR A 70 18.16 11.31 51.87
CA TYR A 70 19.41 12.09 51.88
C TYR A 70 20.72 11.29 51.73
N VAL A 71 21.40 11.48 50.57
CA VAL A 71 22.80 11.95 50.49
C VAL A 71 22.93 12.80 49.21
N GLY A 72 23.65 13.91 49.28
CA GLY A 72 24.16 14.65 48.12
C GLY A 72 25.50 15.30 48.48
N VAL A 73 26.33 15.60 47.47
CA VAL A 73 27.53 16.46 47.60
C VAL A 73 27.65 17.31 46.33
N ASP A 74 28.00 18.57 46.52
CA ASP A 74 28.16 19.63 45.51
C ASP A 74 29.64 19.79 45.11
N PHE A 75 29.94 20.45 43.99
CA PHE A 75 30.86 21.60 43.93
C PHE A 75 31.05 22.14 42.49
N THR A 76 31.15 23.46 42.43
CA THR A 76 31.36 24.33 41.26
C THR A 76 32.79 24.38 40.76
N GLU A 77 33.02 24.56 39.45
CA GLU A 77 33.97 25.55 38.89
C GLU A 77 33.88 25.71 37.35
N ILE A 78 34.29 26.88 36.84
CA ILE A 78 34.31 27.26 35.40
C ILE A 78 35.73 27.73 35.01
N PRO A 79 36.27 27.28 33.86
CA PRO A 79 37.30 28.06 33.15
C PRO A 79 36.89 28.50 31.71
N GLN A 80 37.61 29.50 31.19
CA GLN A 80 37.33 30.30 29.99
C GLN A 80 37.88 29.71 28.65
N PRO A 81 37.45 30.21 27.48
CA PRO A 81 37.93 29.76 26.16
C PRO A 81 39.18 30.53 25.64
N LEU A 82 40.00 29.86 24.83
CA LEU A 82 41.23 30.35 24.17
C LEU A 82 41.46 29.59 22.84
N PRO A 83 42.19 30.12 21.84
CA PRO A 83 41.83 31.31 21.07
C PRO A 83 41.85 31.08 19.53
N VAL A 84 41.43 32.10 18.79
CA VAL A 84 41.41 32.12 17.31
C VAL A 84 42.83 32.20 16.72
N ILE A 85 43.09 31.42 15.67
CA ILE A 85 44.22 31.63 14.75
C ILE A 85 43.68 32.18 13.42
N ARG A 86 44.16 33.35 12.99
CA ARG A 86 44.06 33.82 11.60
C ARG A 86 45.38 33.57 10.88
N HIS A 87 45.30 33.21 9.61
CA HIS A 87 46.31 33.59 8.63
C HIS A 87 45.58 34.05 7.35
N ASP A 88 45.92 35.26 6.88
CA ASP A 88 45.39 35.84 5.66
C ASP A 88 45.98 35.19 4.41
N SER A 89 45.22 35.16 3.31
CA SER A 89 45.68 35.61 1.98
C SER A 89 44.53 35.69 0.97
N ASN A 90 44.47 36.81 0.25
CA ASN A 90 43.43 37.11 -0.75
C ASN A 90 43.64 36.34 -2.06
N VAL A 91 42.53 35.94 -2.72
CA VAL A 91 42.38 36.07 -4.19
C VAL A 91 40.94 36.50 -4.51
N ASN A 92 40.78 37.65 -5.17
CA ASN A 92 39.52 38.07 -5.78
C ASN A 92 39.32 37.37 -7.14
N VAL A 93 38.15 36.77 -7.38
CA VAL A 93 37.52 36.74 -8.71
C VAL A 93 36.01 36.97 -8.55
N SER A 94 35.44 37.74 -9.47
CA SER A 94 34.06 38.22 -9.51
C SER A 94 32.99 37.12 -9.59
N HIS A 95 31.92 37.28 -8.80
CA HIS A 95 30.61 36.74 -9.12
C HIS A 95 29.78 37.83 -9.82
N ASP A 96 29.65 37.72 -11.14
CA ASP A 96 28.68 38.53 -11.89
C ASP A 96 27.28 37.90 -11.80
N ASP A 97 26.30 38.72 -11.42
CA ASP A 97 24.88 38.40 -11.48
C ASP A 97 24.43 38.24 -12.94
N VAL A 98 23.94 37.05 -13.31
CA VAL A 98 23.14 36.87 -14.53
C VAL A 98 21.80 36.23 -14.18
N ALA A 99 20.90 37.07 -13.67
CA ALA A 99 19.48 36.76 -13.59
C ALA A 99 18.89 36.69 -15.02
N LEU A 100 18.79 35.47 -15.57
CA LEU A 100 18.20 35.21 -16.89
C LEU A 100 16.68 35.46 -16.88
N LYS A 101 16.30 36.72 -17.09
CA LYS A 101 14.93 37.12 -17.43
C LYS A 101 14.53 36.52 -18.78
N LEU A 102 13.82 35.40 -18.75
CA LEU A 102 13.12 34.86 -19.92
C LEU A 102 11.93 35.77 -20.28
N GLN A 103 12.12 36.63 -21.28
CA GLN A 103 11.01 37.27 -21.99
C GLN A 103 10.37 36.25 -22.97
N PRO A 104 9.04 36.24 -23.15
CA PRO A 104 8.40 35.38 -24.13
C PRO A 104 8.68 35.87 -25.57
N PRO A 105 8.96 34.96 -26.53
CA PRO A 105 9.24 35.34 -27.91
C PRO A 105 7.97 35.80 -28.68
N PRO A 106 8.12 36.63 -29.73
CA PRO A 106 7.00 37.25 -30.43
C PRO A 106 6.22 36.28 -31.33
N ARG A 107 4.88 36.35 -31.28
CA ARG A 107 4.00 35.67 -32.24
C ARG A 107 4.01 36.38 -33.60
N LYS A 108 4.33 35.68 -34.69
CA LYS A 108 3.92 36.04 -36.07
C LYS A 108 4.21 34.94 -37.10
N PHE A 109 3.22 34.06 -37.34
CA PHE A 109 2.94 33.35 -38.60
C PHE A 109 1.45 32.92 -38.50
N GLY A 110 0.56 33.09 -39.48
CA GLY A 110 0.75 33.50 -40.87
C GLY A 110 0.54 32.32 -41.81
N PHE A 111 -0.69 31.80 -41.91
CA PHE A 111 -1.04 30.71 -42.83
C PHE A 111 -2.12 31.14 -43.85
N PRO A 112 -2.16 30.54 -45.05
CA PRO A 112 -2.96 31.04 -46.17
C PRO A 112 -4.43 30.62 -46.09
N LYS A 113 -5.27 31.29 -46.89
CA LYS A 113 -6.62 30.84 -47.20
C LYS A 113 -6.60 29.55 -48.01
N SER A 114 -7.59 28.69 -47.78
CA SER A 114 -8.08 27.72 -48.76
C SER A 114 -9.59 27.83 -48.80
N ASP A 115 -10.12 28.30 -49.93
CA ASP A 115 -11.56 28.35 -50.18
C ASP A 115 -12.11 26.93 -50.39
N HIS A 116 -13.30 26.63 -49.87
CA HIS A 116 -14.23 25.67 -50.49
C HIS A 116 -15.65 25.89 -49.96
N ASP A 117 -16.57 26.11 -50.89
CA ASP A 117 -17.99 26.37 -50.62
C ASP A 117 -18.75 25.12 -50.17
N GLY A 118 -19.83 25.34 -49.41
CA GLY A 118 -20.72 24.30 -48.91
C GLY A 118 -21.91 24.89 -48.19
N GLU A 119 -22.91 25.36 -48.94
CA GLU A 119 -24.11 26.00 -48.41
C GLU A 119 -24.94 25.06 -47.51
N THR A 120 -25.50 25.59 -46.42
CA THR A 120 -26.77 25.09 -45.88
C THR A 120 -27.48 26.18 -45.08
N HIS A 121 -28.76 26.42 -45.40
CA HIS A 121 -29.52 27.56 -44.89
C HIS A 121 -30.06 27.37 -43.46
N ALA A 122 -30.00 28.45 -42.66
CA ALA A 122 -30.82 28.66 -41.46
C ALA A 122 -31.18 30.16 -41.34
N PRO A 123 -32.34 30.53 -40.72
CA PRO A 123 -32.97 31.85 -40.88
C PRO A 123 -32.32 32.98 -40.04
N PRO A 124 -32.59 34.25 -40.37
CA PRO A 124 -31.75 35.38 -39.92
C PRO A 124 -32.02 35.87 -38.49
N ILE A 125 -30.93 36.26 -37.83
CA ILE A 125 -30.94 36.99 -36.55
C ILE A 125 -31.34 38.45 -36.80
N GLY A 126 -32.36 38.93 -36.09
CA GLY A 126 -32.71 40.34 -36.05
C GLY A 126 -31.64 41.19 -35.37
N LYS A 127 -31.25 42.30 -35.99
CA LYS A 127 -30.38 43.30 -35.36
C LYS A 127 -31.19 44.12 -34.34
N SER A 128 -30.68 44.23 -33.12
CA SER A 128 -31.07 45.28 -32.17
C SER A 128 -29.82 45.83 -31.46
N ASP A 129 -29.41 46.99 -31.95
CA ASP A 129 -28.80 48.13 -31.28
C ASP A 129 -27.82 47.92 -30.11
N VAL A 130 -26.59 48.40 -30.37
CA VAL A 130 -25.57 48.67 -29.36
C VAL A 130 -26.03 49.79 -28.44
N VAL A 131 -26.46 49.43 -27.22
CA VAL A 131 -26.51 50.36 -26.09
C VAL A 131 -25.28 50.10 -25.22
N GLY A 132 -24.47 51.14 -25.00
CA GLY A 132 -23.24 51.07 -24.22
C GLY A 132 -23.50 50.83 -22.73
N GLY A 133 -23.60 49.57 -22.33
CA GLY A 133 -23.47 49.15 -20.94
C GLY A 133 -22.00 48.94 -20.58
N GLY A 134 -21.48 49.70 -19.62
CA GLY A 134 -20.14 49.46 -19.08
C GLY A 134 -20.03 48.02 -18.58
N ARG A 135 -18.98 47.30 -19.00
CA ARG A 135 -18.71 45.92 -18.56
C ARG A 135 -18.23 45.94 -17.11
N ASP A 136 -19.19 46.11 -16.19
CA ASP A 136 -19.01 45.82 -14.78
C ASP A 136 -18.91 44.29 -14.62
N THR A 137 -17.71 43.76 -14.87
CA THR A 137 -17.39 42.34 -14.80
C THR A 137 -17.42 41.91 -13.35
N LYS A 138 -18.62 41.68 -12.81
CA LYS A 138 -18.85 41.05 -11.52
C LYS A 138 -18.00 39.79 -11.43
N LYS A 139 -16.87 39.89 -10.72
CA LYS A 139 -15.89 38.81 -10.57
C LYS A 139 -16.63 37.60 -10.02
N LYS A 140 -16.73 36.54 -10.82
CA LYS A 140 -17.52 35.34 -10.49
C LYS A 140 -17.03 34.80 -9.16
N ARG A 141 -17.87 34.89 -8.12
CA ARG A 141 -17.51 34.47 -6.78
C ARG A 141 -17.62 32.97 -6.65
N PHE A 142 -16.56 32.32 -6.19
CA PHE A 142 -16.54 30.87 -5.96
C PHE A 142 -16.58 30.56 -4.45
N PRO A 143 -17.32 29.52 -4.02
CA PRO A 143 -17.50 29.23 -2.60
C PRO A 143 -16.20 28.80 -1.89
N PHE A 144 -15.23 28.28 -2.65
CA PHE A 144 -13.90 27.87 -2.17
C PHE A 144 -12.83 28.99 -2.18
N GLU A 145 -13.19 30.25 -2.49
CA GLU A 145 -12.21 31.35 -2.54
C GLU A 145 -11.46 31.58 -1.21
N ARG A 146 -12.08 31.31 -0.05
CA ARG A 146 -11.40 31.45 1.25
C ARG A 146 -10.23 30.48 1.38
N ALA A 147 -10.41 29.22 0.98
CA ALA A 147 -9.35 28.22 1.00
C ALA A 147 -8.20 28.54 0.04
N LEU A 148 -8.48 29.14 -1.13
CA LEU A 148 -7.43 29.63 -2.03
C LEU A 148 -6.71 30.86 -1.44
N ARG A 149 -7.43 31.85 -0.91
CA ARG A 149 -6.78 33.01 -0.24
C ARG A 149 -5.94 32.61 0.98
N ALA A 150 -6.29 31.51 1.65
CA ALA A 150 -5.46 30.96 2.72
C ALA A 150 -4.08 30.49 2.23
N SER A 151 -3.93 30.02 0.98
CA SER A 151 -2.61 29.66 0.42
C SER A 151 -1.76 30.85 -0.01
N GLU A 152 -2.37 32.03 -0.18
CA GLU A 152 -1.65 33.28 -0.45
C GLU A 152 -1.01 33.88 0.81
N ASN A 153 -1.47 33.48 2.00
CA ASN A 153 -1.00 33.99 3.29
C ASN A 153 0.33 33.36 3.73
N LYS A 154 1.45 33.89 3.22
CA LYS A 154 2.81 33.41 3.54
C LYS A 154 3.24 33.53 5.01
N SER A 155 2.52 34.25 5.87
CA SER A 155 2.82 34.31 7.31
C SER A 155 2.15 33.19 8.12
N ASP A 156 1.21 32.46 7.53
CA ASP A 156 0.55 31.32 8.16
C ASP A 156 1.28 30.01 7.79
N PRO A 157 1.88 29.26 8.75
CA PRO A 157 2.54 27.98 8.48
C PRO A 157 1.59 26.87 7.97
N CYS A 158 0.28 27.10 8.12
CA CYS A 158 -0.79 26.24 7.59
C CYS A 158 -1.51 26.84 6.36
N GLY A 159 -1.02 27.96 5.83
CA GLY A 159 -1.56 28.60 4.64
C GLY A 159 -1.62 27.62 3.46
N GLY A 160 -2.83 27.35 2.97
CA GLY A 160 -3.06 26.39 1.88
C GLY A 160 -2.89 24.91 2.24
N ARG A 161 -2.65 24.58 3.51
CA ARG A 161 -2.40 23.22 4.02
C ARG A 161 -3.50 22.69 4.94
N TYR A 162 -4.51 23.49 5.24
CA TYR A 162 -5.59 23.12 6.16
C TYR A 162 -6.38 21.88 5.68
N ILE A 163 -6.57 20.91 6.56
CA ILE A 163 -7.48 19.77 6.34
C ILE A 163 -8.64 19.86 7.33
N TYR A 164 -9.86 19.81 6.82
CA TYR A 164 -11.05 19.61 7.63
C TYR A 164 -11.37 18.11 7.68
N VAL A 165 -11.69 17.57 8.85
CA VAL A 165 -12.02 16.15 9.05
C VAL A 165 -13.50 16.05 9.35
N HIS A 166 -14.23 15.24 8.60
CA HIS A 166 -15.65 14.97 8.90
C HIS A 166 -15.80 14.19 10.20
N ASP A 167 -16.66 14.70 11.09
CA ASP A 167 -17.11 13.99 12.29
C ASP A 167 -18.16 12.93 11.91
N LEU A 168 -17.67 11.79 11.39
CA LEU A 168 -18.51 10.68 10.96
C LEU A 168 -19.08 9.91 12.16
N PRO A 169 -20.33 9.41 12.09
CA PRO A 169 -20.86 8.44 13.04
C PRO A 169 -19.90 7.26 13.27
N SER A 170 -19.64 6.92 14.54
CA SER A 170 -18.62 5.94 14.97
C SER A 170 -18.70 4.55 14.29
N ARG A 171 -19.88 4.19 13.79
CA ARG A 171 -20.11 2.97 12.99
C ARG A 171 -19.23 2.89 11.73
N PHE A 172 -18.79 4.03 11.19
CA PHE A 172 -17.91 4.11 10.02
C PHE A 172 -16.42 3.94 10.35
N ASN A 173 -16.04 3.90 11.63
CA ASN A 173 -14.64 3.84 12.05
C ASN A 173 -14.43 3.17 13.43
N GLU A 174 -14.70 3.86 14.53
CA GLU A 174 -14.29 3.44 15.87
C GLU A 174 -14.99 2.16 16.35
N ASP A 175 -16.28 1.99 16.04
CA ASP A 175 -17.02 0.79 16.43
C ASP A 175 -16.49 -0.45 15.71
N MET A 176 -15.96 -0.27 14.50
CA MET A 176 -15.27 -1.32 13.74
C MET A 176 -14.01 -1.82 14.47
N LEU A 177 -13.33 -0.95 15.22
CA LEU A 177 -12.16 -1.31 16.03
C LEU A 177 -12.55 -1.92 17.38
N LYS A 178 -13.68 -1.48 17.99
CA LYS A 178 -14.25 -2.12 19.18
C LYS A 178 -14.66 -3.57 18.87
N GLU A 179 -15.18 -3.81 17.67
CA GLU A 179 -15.54 -5.12 17.14
C GLU A 179 -14.41 -5.79 16.33
N CYS A 180 -13.13 -5.48 16.61
CA CYS A 180 -11.97 -5.92 15.81
C CYS A 180 -11.87 -7.44 15.51
N LYS A 181 -12.59 -8.31 16.24
CA LYS A 181 -12.68 -9.75 15.93
C LYS A 181 -13.55 -10.07 14.72
N SER A 182 -14.53 -9.23 14.36
CA SER A 182 -15.43 -9.45 13.22
C SER A 182 -14.81 -9.03 11.88
N LEU A 183 -13.75 -8.20 11.91
CA LEU A 183 -13.09 -7.61 10.74
C LEU A 183 -12.51 -8.62 9.74
N SER A 184 -12.34 -9.88 10.12
CA SER A 184 -12.02 -10.97 9.22
C SER A 184 -12.57 -12.28 9.79
N LEU A 185 -13.18 -13.10 8.93
CA LEU A 185 -13.66 -14.45 9.28
C LEU A 185 -12.52 -15.42 9.68
N TRP A 186 -11.27 -15.09 9.33
CA TRP A 186 -10.12 -15.99 9.42
C TRP A 186 -9.05 -15.49 10.40
N THR A 187 -9.09 -14.20 10.73
CA THR A 187 -8.00 -13.51 11.42
C THR A 187 -8.54 -12.62 12.53
N ASN A 188 -8.06 -12.82 13.75
CA ASN A 188 -8.34 -11.90 14.86
C ASN A 188 -7.61 -10.57 14.64
N MET A 189 -8.26 -9.62 13.97
CA MET A 189 -7.66 -8.33 13.61
C MET A 189 -7.38 -7.43 14.81
N CYS A 190 -7.88 -7.74 16.02
CA CYS A 190 -7.51 -7.01 17.24
C CYS A 190 -5.99 -6.99 17.49
N LYS A 191 -5.27 -8.04 17.07
CA LYS A 191 -3.80 -8.06 17.13
C LYS A 191 -3.19 -6.97 16.24
N PHE A 192 -3.78 -6.72 15.08
CA PHE A 192 -3.26 -5.83 14.04
C PHE A 192 -3.78 -4.39 14.14
N THR A 193 -4.88 -4.15 14.86
CA THR A 193 -5.38 -2.81 15.17
C THR A 193 -4.73 -2.19 16.41
N ALA A 194 -4.00 -2.99 17.20
CA ALA A 194 -3.16 -2.50 18.31
C ALA A 194 -2.07 -1.51 17.83
N ASN A 195 -1.52 -0.74 18.77
CA ASN A 195 -0.49 0.29 18.49
C ASN A 195 -0.89 1.22 17.32
N ALA A 196 -2.11 1.78 17.36
CA ALA A 196 -2.63 2.68 16.31
C ALA A 196 -2.66 2.10 14.88
N GLY A 197 -2.80 0.77 14.76
CA GLY A 197 -2.84 0.05 13.47
C GLY A 197 -1.52 -0.59 13.04
N LEU A 198 -0.45 -0.42 13.81
CA LEU A 198 0.85 -1.05 13.53
C LEU A 198 0.89 -2.54 13.91
N GLY A 199 0.03 -2.98 14.83
CA GLY A 199 0.13 -4.31 15.44
C GLY A 199 1.26 -4.39 16.49
N PRO A 200 1.62 -5.58 17.00
CA PRO A 200 2.63 -5.72 18.05
C PRO A 200 4.04 -5.44 17.50
N PRO A 201 4.99 -5.00 18.35
CA PRO A 201 6.39 -4.84 17.94
C PRO A 201 7.02 -6.16 17.50
N LEU A 202 8.03 -6.07 16.64
CA LEU A 202 8.91 -7.18 16.25
C LEU A 202 10.24 -7.07 16.99
N GLU A 203 10.72 -8.19 17.52
CA GLU A 203 12.01 -8.27 18.21
C GLU A 203 13.17 -8.43 17.22
N ASN A 204 14.32 -7.82 17.52
CA ASN A 204 15.51 -7.85 16.67
C ASN A 204 16.43 -9.07 16.94
N VAL A 205 15.86 -10.23 17.30
CA VAL A 205 16.61 -11.42 17.75
C VAL A 205 17.64 -11.90 16.70
N GLU A 206 17.29 -11.80 15.42
CA GLU A 206 18.15 -12.23 14.30
C GLU A 206 19.10 -11.12 13.80
N GLY A 207 19.11 -9.93 14.41
CA GLY A 207 19.91 -8.79 13.98
C GLY A 207 19.54 -8.22 12.60
N VAL A 208 18.37 -8.60 12.07
CA VAL A 208 17.85 -8.23 10.74
C VAL A 208 17.20 -6.84 10.74
N PHE A 209 16.66 -6.43 11.87
CA PHE A 209 15.92 -5.18 12.05
C PHE A 209 16.78 -4.11 12.75
N SER A 210 16.13 -3.04 13.18
CA SER A 210 16.63 -2.14 14.25
C SER A 210 15.85 -2.41 15.53
N ASP A 211 16.39 -2.02 16.68
CA ASP A 211 15.80 -2.34 17.99
C ASP A 211 14.48 -1.60 18.28
N MET A 212 14.12 -0.61 17.45
CA MET A 212 12.89 0.17 17.52
C MET A 212 12.32 0.40 16.12
N GLY A 213 11.02 0.69 16.07
CA GLY A 213 10.30 1.04 14.83
C GLY A 213 9.85 -0.16 13.99
N TRP A 214 9.98 -1.40 14.47
CA TRP A 214 9.54 -2.59 13.73
C TRP A 214 8.29 -3.21 14.36
N TYR A 215 7.28 -3.47 13.53
CA TYR A 215 5.97 -3.97 13.96
C TYR A 215 5.45 -5.06 13.03
N ALA A 216 4.62 -5.97 13.54
CA ALA A 216 4.00 -7.05 12.77
C ALA A 216 2.79 -6.54 11.97
N THR A 217 2.98 -5.47 11.20
CA THR A 217 1.95 -4.72 10.50
C THR A 217 1.20 -5.59 9.49
N ASN A 218 -0.14 -5.53 9.54
CA ASN A 218 -0.97 -6.15 8.53
C ASN A 218 -0.99 -5.28 7.26
N GLN A 219 -0.81 -5.89 6.10
CA GLN A 219 -0.77 -5.24 4.78
C GLN A 219 -2.02 -4.40 4.45
N PHE A 220 -3.14 -4.64 5.14
CA PHE A 220 -4.43 -3.98 4.94
C PHE A 220 -4.87 -3.09 6.12
N ALA A 221 -3.94 -2.70 7.01
CA ALA A 221 -4.24 -1.86 8.19
C ALA A 221 -4.18 -0.33 7.94
N VAL A 222 -3.89 0.12 6.70
CA VAL A 222 -3.59 1.53 6.43
C VAL A 222 -4.77 2.48 6.67
N ASP A 223 -6.03 2.02 6.64
CA ASP A 223 -7.20 2.81 7.11
C ASP A 223 -6.95 3.40 8.52
N VAL A 224 -6.43 2.57 9.43
CA VAL A 224 -6.18 2.90 10.83
C VAL A 224 -4.89 3.69 10.99
N ILE A 225 -3.82 3.29 10.29
CA ILE A 225 -2.52 3.98 10.36
C ILE A 225 -2.67 5.42 9.84
N PHE A 226 -3.29 5.59 8.67
CA PHE A 226 -3.49 6.89 8.03
C PHE A 226 -4.44 7.78 8.85
N SER A 227 -5.53 7.22 9.40
CA SER A 227 -6.44 7.94 10.29
C SER A 227 -5.74 8.44 11.56
N ASN A 228 -4.90 7.62 12.20
CA ASN A 228 -4.16 8.06 13.37
C ASN A 228 -3.02 9.05 13.04
N ARG A 229 -2.37 8.95 11.87
CA ARG A 229 -1.45 9.99 11.37
C ARG A 229 -2.21 11.30 11.09
N MET A 230 -3.42 11.25 10.53
CA MET A 230 -4.27 12.43 10.33
C MET A 230 -4.60 13.14 11.64
N LYS A 231 -4.86 12.40 12.73
CA LYS A 231 -5.07 12.99 14.07
C LYS A 231 -3.85 13.78 14.59
N GLN A 232 -2.65 13.55 14.05
CA GLN A 232 -1.40 14.28 14.38
C GLN A 232 -1.03 15.34 13.34
N TYR A 233 -1.85 15.55 12.31
CA TYR A 233 -1.56 16.53 11.27
C TYR A 233 -1.67 17.96 11.82
N GLU A 234 -0.64 18.78 11.59
CA GLU A 234 -0.49 20.07 12.27
C GLU A 234 -1.47 21.16 11.78
N CYS A 235 -2.03 20.97 10.58
CA CYS A 235 -2.96 21.90 9.96
C CYS A 235 -4.39 21.36 9.91
N LEU A 236 -4.86 20.72 10.99
CA LEU A 236 -6.28 20.43 11.15
C LEU A 236 -7.07 21.72 11.42
N THR A 237 -8.24 21.87 10.80
CA THR A 237 -9.16 23.01 11.02
C THR A 237 -10.56 22.54 11.37
N LYS A 238 -11.28 23.36 12.16
CA LYS A 238 -12.73 23.25 12.38
C LYS A 238 -13.56 24.15 11.44
N ASP A 239 -12.91 25.08 10.73
CA ASP A 239 -13.54 25.91 9.70
C ASP A 239 -13.26 25.27 8.33
N SER A 240 -14.25 24.58 7.79
CA SER A 240 -14.17 23.90 6.48
C SER A 240 -13.96 24.86 5.31
N SER A 241 -14.28 26.16 5.46
CA SER A 241 -14.17 27.13 4.36
C SER A 241 -12.75 27.61 4.08
N VAL A 242 -11.77 27.33 4.97
CA VAL A 242 -10.33 27.51 4.70
C VAL A 242 -9.62 26.22 4.32
N ALA A 243 -10.32 25.08 4.32
CA ALA A 243 -9.71 23.78 4.08
C ALA A 243 -9.25 23.60 2.62
N ALA A 244 -7.99 23.23 2.45
CA ALA A 244 -7.41 22.82 1.19
C ALA A 244 -8.04 21.53 0.66
N ALA A 245 -8.32 20.56 1.55
CA ALA A 245 -9.07 19.34 1.26
C ALA A 245 -9.83 18.84 2.50
N ILE A 246 -10.76 17.90 2.30
CA ILE A 246 -11.66 17.39 3.32
C ILE A 246 -11.48 15.88 3.49
N PHE A 247 -11.05 15.44 4.67
CA PHE A 247 -10.83 14.03 4.97
C PHE A 247 -12.11 13.37 5.50
N VAL A 248 -12.43 12.21 4.94
CA VAL A 248 -13.56 11.35 5.32
C VAL A 248 -12.99 10.12 6.04
N PRO A 249 -13.03 10.05 7.40
CA PRO A 249 -12.41 8.98 8.17
C PRO A 249 -13.27 7.69 8.18
N PHE A 250 -13.56 7.11 7.02
CA PHE A 250 -14.26 5.83 6.86
C PHE A 250 -13.27 4.69 6.65
N TYR A 251 -13.34 3.62 7.46
CA TYR A 251 -12.46 2.45 7.29
C TYR A 251 -13.03 1.47 6.25
N ALA A 252 -13.08 1.93 5.00
CA ALA A 252 -13.63 1.21 3.86
C ALA A 252 -13.02 -0.20 3.69
N GLY A 253 -11.70 -0.35 3.88
CA GLY A 253 -11.00 -1.63 3.77
C GLY A 253 -11.38 -2.64 4.86
N PHE A 254 -11.82 -2.15 6.01
CA PHE A 254 -12.34 -2.96 7.13
C PHE A 254 -13.84 -3.18 7.07
N ASP A 255 -14.59 -2.31 6.43
CA ASP A 255 -16.03 -2.50 6.16
C ASP A 255 -16.25 -3.66 5.19
N ILE A 256 -15.65 -3.58 3.99
CA ILE A 256 -15.82 -4.63 2.97
C ILE A 256 -15.30 -5.98 3.44
N ALA A 257 -14.20 -5.98 4.22
CA ALA A 257 -13.61 -7.18 4.80
C ALA A 257 -14.56 -8.04 5.64
N ARG A 258 -15.54 -7.41 6.33
CA ARG A 258 -16.56 -8.11 7.12
C ARG A 258 -17.56 -8.87 6.27
N TYR A 259 -17.87 -8.37 5.08
CA TYR A 259 -19.06 -8.76 4.33
C TYR A 259 -18.79 -9.48 2.99
N LEU A 260 -17.52 -9.65 2.60
CA LEU A 260 -17.15 -10.30 1.33
C LEU A 260 -17.55 -11.79 1.20
N TRP A 261 -17.74 -12.55 2.28
CA TRP A 261 -18.18 -13.96 2.23
C TRP A 261 -19.45 -14.19 3.03
N GLY A 262 -20.37 -14.97 2.47
CA GLY A 262 -21.57 -15.40 3.19
C GLY A 262 -22.64 -14.32 3.39
N TYR A 263 -22.41 -13.10 2.89
CA TYR A 263 -23.38 -12.01 2.89
C TYR A 263 -23.76 -11.62 1.46
N ASN A 264 -25.00 -11.15 1.32
CA ASN A 264 -25.53 -10.63 0.07
C ASN A 264 -24.98 -9.23 -0.27
N ILE A 265 -25.07 -8.82 -1.53
CA ILE A 265 -24.60 -7.52 -2.02
C ILE A 265 -25.26 -6.36 -1.29
N SER A 266 -26.54 -6.49 -0.90
CA SER A 266 -27.25 -5.50 -0.08
C SER A 266 -26.53 -5.21 1.24
N ARG A 267 -25.95 -6.24 1.89
CA ARG A 267 -25.16 -6.03 3.11
C ARG A 267 -23.76 -5.47 2.82
N ARG A 268 -23.12 -5.88 1.72
CA ARG A 268 -21.79 -5.40 1.28
C ARG A 268 -21.80 -3.91 0.91
N ASP A 269 -22.92 -3.44 0.34
CA ASP A 269 -23.09 -2.05 -0.10
C ASP A 269 -23.59 -1.10 1.01
N ALA A 270 -24.21 -1.62 2.07
CA ALA A 270 -24.99 -0.84 3.04
C ALA A 270 -24.23 0.37 3.60
N ALA A 271 -23.02 0.17 4.14
CA ALA A 271 -22.23 1.27 4.69
C ALA A 271 -21.76 2.27 3.62
N SER A 272 -21.56 1.82 2.38
CA SER A 272 -21.15 2.69 1.27
C SER A 272 -22.28 3.60 0.80
N LEU A 273 -23.51 3.08 0.73
CA LEU A 273 -24.72 3.85 0.44
C LEU A 273 -25.01 4.87 1.56
N ASP A 274 -24.97 4.42 2.80
CA ASP A 274 -25.18 5.24 3.99
C ASP A 274 -24.16 6.39 4.12
N LEU A 275 -22.88 6.12 3.82
CA LEU A 275 -21.82 7.12 3.86
C LEU A 275 -22.09 8.22 2.83
N VAL A 276 -22.43 7.84 1.59
CA VAL A 276 -22.74 8.78 0.51
C VAL A 276 -23.95 9.64 0.85
N ASP A 277 -25.03 9.03 1.36
CA ASP A 277 -26.22 9.75 1.83
C ASP A 277 -25.90 10.75 2.95
N TRP A 278 -25.05 10.35 3.91
CA TRP A 278 -24.62 11.24 5.01
C TRP A 278 -23.78 12.41 4.52
N LEU A 279 -22.83 12.15 3.60
CA LEU A 279 -21.91 13.14 3.02
C LEU A 279 -22.65 14.17 2.17
N MET A 280 -23.54 13.72 1.28
CA MET A 280 -24.32 14.61 0.40
C MET A 280 -25.25 15.58 1.17
N LYS A 281 -25.54 15.29 2.44
CA LYS A 281 -26.30 16.16 3.36
C LYS A 281 -25.43 17.17 4.12
N ARG A 282 -24.11 17.18 3.95
CA ARG A 282 -23.20 18.15 4.58
C ARG A 282 -23.07 19.42 3.73
N PRO A 283 -23.00 20.63 4.32
CA PRO A 283 -22.78 21.85 3.54
C PRO A 283 -21.43 21.82 2.80
N GLU A 284 -20.41 21.19 3.39
CA GLU A 284 -19.09 20.93 2.78
C GLU A 284 -19.20 20.28 1.40
N TRP A 285 -20.09 19.31 1.23
CA TRP A 285 -20.23 18.57 -0.02
C TRP A 285 -20.59 19.50 -1.18
N SER A 286 -21.47 20.48 -0.93
CA SER A 286 -22.00 21.39 -1.94
C SER A 286 -20.96 22.36 -2.53
N ILE A 287 -19.83 22.57 -1.83
CA ILE A 287 -18.77 23.53 -2.23
C ILE A 287 -18.09 23.12 -3.54
N MET A 288 -17.83 21.81 -3.70
CA MET A 288 -17.19 21.24 -4.90
C MET A 288 -17.85 19.93 -5.38
N ASN A 289 -19.07 19.64 -4.93
CA ASN A 289 -19.79 18.37 -5.17
C ASN A 289 -18.94 17.13 -4.81
N GLY A 290 -18.23 17.19 -3.68
CA GLY A 290 -17.32 16.13 -3.20
C GLY A 290 -15.93 16.09 -3.83
N LYS A 291 -15.59 16.96 -4.82
CA LYS A 291 -14.28 16.90 -5.51
C LYS A 291 -13.07 17.31 -4.67
N ASP A 292 -13.30 17.94 -3.52
CA ASP A 292 -12.30 18.25 -2.48
C ASP A 292 -12.30 17.24 -1.33
N HIS A 293 -13.15 16.21 -1.37
CA HIS A 293 -13.19 15.15 -0.38
C HIS A 293 -12.27 13.98 -0.74
N PHE A 294 -11.63 13.39 0.26
CA PHE A 294 -10.81 12.20 0.10
C PHE A 294 -10.94 11.23 1.28
N LEU A 295 -10.72 9.95 1.01
CA LEU A 295 -10.74 8.87 1.99
C LEU A 295 -9.64 7.85 1.70
N VAL A 296 -9.30 7.02 2.70
CA VAL A 296 -8.31 5.94 2.57
C VAL A 296 -9.01 4.60 2.71
N ALA A 297 -8.62 3.64 1.88
CA ALA A 297 -9.02 2.24 1.93
C ALA A 297 -7.78 1.35 1.88
N GLY A 298 -7.56 0.57 2.93
CA GLY A 298 -6.45 -0.37 3.00
C GLY A 298 -6.65 -1.64 2.20
N ARG A 299 -7.37 -1.58 1.08
CA ARG A 299 -7.53 -2.70 0.12
C ARG A 299 -7.42 -2.20 -1.31
N ILE A 300 -7.31 -3.14 -2.23
CA ILE A 300 -7.15 -2.84 -3.66
C ILE A 300 -8.46 -2.31 -4.25
N THR A 301 -8.38 -1.46 -5.28
CA THR A 301 -9.54 -0.82 -5.93
C THR A 301 -10.66 -1.81 -6.32
N TRP A 302 -10.29 -3.04 -6.70
CA TRP A 302 -11.21 -4.10 -7.13
C TRP A 302 -12.15 -4.62 -6.02
N ASP A 303 -11.80 -4.46 -4.74
CA ASP A 303 -12.72 -4.78 -3.63
C ASP A 303 -13.92 -3.80 -3.57
N PHE A 304 -13.84 -2.66 -4.26
CA PHE A 304 -14.83 -1.57 -4.24
C PHE A 304 -15.49 -1.30 -5.59
N ARG A 305 -15.20 -2.14 -6.60
CA ARG A 305 -15.65 -2.01 -8.00
C ARG A 305 -16.41 -3.25 -8.48
N ARG A 306 -17.42 -3.68 -7.71
CA ARG A 306 -18.34 -4.76 -8.11
C ARG A 306 -19.07 -4.39 -9.41
N LEU A 307 -18.95 -5.24 -10.44
CA LEU A 307 -19.28 -4.88 -11.83
C LEU A 307 -20.76 -5.05 -12.20
N SER A 308 -21.44 -6.05 -11.64
CA SER A 308 -22.87 -6.29 -11.85
C SER A 308 -23.61 -6.47 -10.52
N GLU A 309 -24.94 -6.44 -10.54
CA GLU A 309 -25.79 -6.70 -9.36
C GLU A 309 -26.03 -8.21 -9.09
N GLU A 310 -25.16 -9.09 -9.59
CA GLU A 310 -25.17 -10.52 -9.26
C GLU A 310 -24.56 -10.81 -7.87
N GLU A 311 -25.19 -11.69 -7.10
CA GLU A 311 -24.77 -12.03 -5.72
C GLU A 311 -23.40 -12.72 -5.64
N SER A 312 -22.99 -13.38 -6.72
CA SER A 312 -21.70 -14.04 -6.91
C SER A 312 -20.54 -13.10 -7.19
N ASP A 313 -20.82 -11.85 -7.59
CA ASP A 313 -19.78 -10.90 -7.95
C ASP A 313 -18.98 -10.45 -6.72
N TRP A 314 -17.74 -10.05 -6.97
CA TRP A 314 -16.81 -9.67 -5.91
C TRP A 314 -16.96 -8.20 -5.49
N GLY A 315 -16.70 -7.92 -4.22
CA GLY A 315 -16.60 -6.55 -3.70
C GLY A 315 -17.94 -5.92 -3.32
N ASN A 316 -17.91 -4.60 -3.11
CA ASN A 316 -19.07 -3.73 -3.08
C ASN A 316 -19.00 -2.70 -4.22
N LYS A 317 -20.01 -1.83 -4.35
CA LYS A 317 -20.07 -0.81 -5.41
C LYS A 317 -19.57 0.58 -5.03
N LEU A 318 -18.82 0.75 -3.93
CA LEU A 318 -18.42 2.07 -3.41
C LEU A 318 -17.81 2.97 -4.48
N LEU A 319 -16.81 2.51 -5.24
CA LEU A 319 -16.14 3.31 -6.27
C LEU A 319 -16.95 3.53 -7.56
N PHE A 320 -18.14 2.91 -7.67
CA PHE A 320 -19.10 3.17 -8.75
C PHE A 320 -20.29 4.03 -8.33
N LEU A 321 -20.47 4.33 -7.03
CA LEU A 321 -21.48 5.28 -6.58
C LEU A 321 -21.21 6.67 -7.19
N PRO A 322 -22.21 7.36 -7.80
CA PRO A 322 -21.99 8.64 -8.49
C PRO A 322 -21.31 9.72 -7.63
N ALA A 323 -21.61 9.76 -6.33
CA ALA A 323 -20.96 10.67 -5.39
C ALA A 323 -19.49 10.30 -5.15
N ALA A 324 -19.18 9.01 -4.96
CA ALA A 324 -17.82 8.54 -4.72
C ALA A 324 -16.90 8.70 -5.94
N LYS A 325 -17.46 8.73 -7.15
CA LYS A 325 -16.72 9.11 -8.37
C LYS A 325 -16.16 10.54 -8.34
N ASN A 326 -16.74 11.45 -7.57
CA ASN A 326 -16.19 12.80 -7.39
C ASN A 326 -15.07 12.84 -6.34
N MET A 327 -15.10 11.95 -5.33
CA MET A 327 -14.09 11.92 -4.27
C MET A 327 -12.76 11.34 -4.75
N SER A 328 -11.68 11.64 -4.03
CA SER A 328 -10.36 11.02 -4.26
C SER A 328 -10.15 9.87 -3.27
N MET A 329 -9.98 8.63 -3.74
CA MET A 329 -9.85 7.46 -2.88
C MET A 329 -8.42 6.92 -2.89
N LEU A 330 -7.75 6.94 -1.73
CA LEU A 330 -6.39 6.43 -1.58
C LEU A 330 -6.44 4.92 -1.30
N VAL A 331 -5.83 4.12 -2.16
CA VAL A 331 -5.89 2.65 -2.14
C VAL A 331 -4.49 2.04 -2.22
N VAL A 332 -4.29 0.85 -1.66
CA VAL A 332 -2.98 0.16 -1.73
C VAL A 332 -2.65 -0.37 -3.14
N GLU A 333 -3.66 -0.53 -4.00
CA GLU A 333 -3.49 -0.75 -5.45
C GLU A 333 -4.63 -0.07 -6.22
N SER A 334 -4.32 0.79 -7.20
CA SER A 334 -5.30 1.59 -7.96
C SER A 334 -5.56 1.09 -9.37
N SER A 335 -6.67 1.54 -9.95
CA SER A 335 -7.09 1.20 -11.32
C SER A 335 -6.28 2.01 -12.35
N PRO A 336 -5.75 1.40 -13.42
CA PRO A 336 -5.19 2.15 -14.54
C PRO A 336 -6.27 2.80 -15.43
N TRP A 337 -7.53 2.37 -15.32
CA TRP A 337 -8.65 2.79 -16.17
C TRP A 337 -9.69 3.66 -15.43
N ASN A 338 -9.37 4.21 -14.25
CA ASN A 338 -10.24 5.11 -13.51
C ASN A 338 -9.48 6.30 -12.93
N ALA A 339 -10.17 7.43 -12.79
CA ALA A 339 -9.56 8.72 -12.45
C ALA A 339 -9.64 9.09 -10.96
N ASN A 340 -10.44 8.36 -10.18
CA ASN A 340 -10.86 8.76 -8.84
C ASN A 340 -10.18 7.98 -7.70
N ASP A 341 -9.33 7.01 -8.01
CA ASP A 341 -8.52 6.26 -7.05
C ASP A 341 -7.02 6.34 -7.32
N PHE A 342 -6.21 6.40 -6.26
CA PHE A 342 -4.78 6.70 -6.31
C PHE A 342 -3.98 5.71 -5.47
N GLY A 343 -2.89 5.19 -6.03
CA GLY A 343 -2.02 4.21 -5.38
C GLY A 343 -1.16 4.84 -4.30
N ILE A 344 -1.33 4.40 -3.05
CA ILE A 344 -0.44 4.69 -1.92
C ILE A 344 0.35 3.43 -1.51
N PRO A 345 1.56 3.56 -0.96
CA PRO A 345 2.37 2.41 -0.54
C PRO A 345 1.61 1.48 0.41
N TYR A 346 1.75 0.17 0.20
CA TYR A 346 1.33 -0.80 1.22
C TYR A 346 2.12 -0.53 2.51
N PRO A 347 1.50 -0.60 3.70
CA PRO A 347 2.21 -0.47 4.97
C PRO A 347 3.21 -1.62 5.11
N THR A 348 4.50 -1.27 5.19
CA THR A 348 5.60 -2.20 5.46
C THR A 348 5.64 -2.58 6.94
N TYR A 349 6.68 -3.31 7.37
CA TYR A 349 6.91 -3.62 8.78
C TYR A 349 7.69 -2.53 9.56
N PHE A 350 8.20 -1.49 8.88
CA PHE A 350 9.01 -0.43 9.49
C PHE A 350 8.22 0.87 9.59
N HIS A 351 8.14 1.39 10.82
CA HIS A 351 7.42 2.59 11.24
C HIS A 351 8.34 3.42 12.13
N PRO A 352 9.16 4.33 11.54
CA PRO A 352 10.11 5.15 12.30
C PRO A 352 9.36 6.12 13.22
N ALA A 353 9.93 6.37 14.41
CA ALA A 353 9.37 7.35 15.36
C ALA A 353 9.98 8.76 15.21
N LYS A 354 11.14 8.84 14.54
CA LYS A 354 11.94 10.05 14.33
C LYS A 354 12.87 9.89 13.14
N ASP A 355 13.32 11.01 12.57
CA ASP A 355 14.18 11.05 11.38
C ASP A 355 15.46 10.22 11.55
N ALA A 356 16.04 10.23 12.76
CA ALA A 356 17.23 9.46 13.10
C ALA A 356 17.06 7.94 12.96
N ASP A 357 15.84 7.41 13.10
CA ASP A 357 15.59 5.97 12.88
C ASP A 357 15.64 5.63 11.37
N VAL A 358 15.17 6.56 10.53
CA VAL A 358 15.24 6.43 9.06
C VAL A 358 16.68 6.53 8.58
N PHE A 359 17.45 7.52 9.04
CA PHE A 359 18.85 7.70 8.64
C PHE A 359 19.70 6.47 9.02
N LYS A 360 19.56 5.96 10.26
CA LYS A 360 20.23 4.72 10.70
C LYS A 360 19.88 3.53 9.80
N TRP A 361 18.61 3.41 9.39
CA TRP A 361 18.20 2.33 8.51
C TRP A 361 18.79 2.49 7.10
N GLN A 362 18.77 3.70 6.53
CA GLN A 362 19.39 4.00 5.24
C GLN A 362 20.89 3.70 5.24
N ASP A 363 21.62 4.15 6.26
CA ASP A 363 23.06 3.92 6.40
C ASP A 363 23.39 2.43 6.54
N ARG A 364 22.57 1.68 7.28
CA ARG A 364 22.66 0.21 7.28
C ARG A 364 22.46 -0.37 5.89
N MET A 365 21.43 0.06 5.13
CA MET A 365 21.18 -0.45 3.77
C MET A 365 22.29 -0.13 2.77
N ARG A 366 23.00 1.00 2.97
CA ARG A 366 24.21 1.38 2.21
C ARG A 366 25.40 0.49 2.54
N ALA A 367 25.65 0.26 3.83
CA ALA A 367 26.80 -0.49 4.34
C ALA A 367 26.74 -2.01 4.11
N LEU A 368 25.54 -2.59 3.96
CA LEU A 368 25.38 -4.04 3.77
C LEU A 368 25.96 -4.54 2.44
N GLU A 369 26.78 -5.58 2.55
CA GLU A 369 27.24 -6.41 1.43
C GLU A 369 26.08 -7.29 0.90
N ARG A 370 25.96 -7.36 -0.43
CA ARG A 370 24.87 -8.08 -1.11
C ARG A 370 25.43 -9.26 -1.89
N LYS A 371 25.42 -10.43 -1.25
CA LYS A 371 25.93 -11.70 -1.77
C LYS A 371 25.23 -12.18 -3.04
N TRP A 372 23.92 -11.94 -3.16
CA TRP A 372 23.11 -12.49 -4.24
C TRP A 372 22.86 -11.45 -5.33
N LEU A 373 22.95 -11.87 -6.59
CA LEU A 373 22.59 -11.00 -7.72
C LEU A 373 21.09 -10.69 -7.67
N PHE A 374 20.27 -11.72 -7.49
CA PHE A 374 18.83 -11.54 -7.41
C PHE A 374 18.17 -12.47 -6.39
N SER A 375 16.95 -12.16 -5.99
CA SER A 375 16.14 -13.04 -5.14
C SER A 375 14.67 -13.07 -5.52
N PHE A 376 13.98 -14.14 -5.14
CA PHE A 376 12.54 -14.26 -5.28
C PHE A 376 11.91 -14.88 -4.03
N ALA A 377 10.85 -14.24 -3.52
CA ALA A 377 9.94 -14.82 -2.53
C ALA A 377 8.62 -15.18 -3.22
N GLY A 378 8.36 -16.48 -3.37
CA GLY A 378 7.13 -16.91 -4.02
C GLY A 378 6.87 -18.42 -4.01
N ALA A 379 5.59 -18.75 -4.18
CA ALA A 379 5.12 -20.04 -4.66
C ALA A 379 4.73 -19.96 -6.15
N PRO A 380 4.70 -21.10 -6.87
CA PRO A 380 4.07 -21.18 -8.19
C PRO A 380 2.55 -20.98 -8.08
N ARG A 381 1.87 -20.75 -9.21
CA ARG A 381 0.40 -20.69 -9.29
C ARG A 381 -0.13 -21.73 -10.30
N PRO A 382 -0.23 -23.01 -9.90
CA PRO A 382 -0.80 -24.05 -10.75
C PRO A 382 -2.20 -23.65 -11.24
N GLY A 383 -2.49 -23.91 -12.52
CA GLY A 383 -3.76 -23.54 -13.16
C GLY A 383 -3.85 -22.11 -13.72
N ASN A 384 -2.92 -21.20 -13.39
CA ASN A 384 -2.86 -19.87 -14.00
C ASN A 384 -1.75 -19.81 -15.06
N SER A 385 -2.12 -20.00 -16.33
CA SER A 385 -1.21 -19.93 -17.49
C SER A 385 -0.64 -18.53 -17.77
N LYS A 386 -1.24 -17.47 -17.22
CA LYS A 386 -0.70 -16.10 -17.31
C LYS A 386 0.45 -15.89 -16.32
N SER A 387 0.45 -16.57 -15.15
CA SER A 387 1.45 -16.38 -14.10
C SER A 387 2.84 -16.92 -14.48
N ILE A 388 3.81 -16.02 -14.66
CA ILE A 388 5.23 -16.37 -14.88
C ILE A 388 5.96 -16.94 -13.65
N ARG A 389 5.33 -16.96 -12.47
CA ARG A 389 5.97 -17.27 -11.17
C ARG A 389 6.67 -18.62 -11.11
N GLY A 390 6.17 -19.63 -11.85
CA GLY A 390 6.83 -20.94 -11.97
C GLY A 390 8.18 -20.83 -12.68
N GLN A 391 8.21 -20.17 -13.84
CA GLN A 391 9.43 -19.94 -14.62
C GLN A 391 10.48 -19.14 -13.83
N LEU A 392 10.04 -18.16 -13.02
CA LEU A 392 10.93 -17.41 -12.12
C LEU A 392 11.55 -18.31 -11.02
N ILE A 393 10.77 -19.25 -10.47
CA ILE A 393 11.27 -20.25 -9.51
C ILE A 393 12.28 -21.18 -10.19
N ASP A 394 11.98 -21.68 -11.38
CA ASP A 394 12.83 -22.64 -12.08
C ASP A 394 14.16 -22.01 -12.52
N GLN A 395 14.14 -20.77 -13.05
CA GLN A 395 15.36 -20.01 -13.32
C GLN A 395 16.15 -19.72 -12.04
N CYS A 396 15.48 -19.38 -10.93
CA CYS A 396 16.15 -19.12 -9.66
C CYS A 396 16.79 -20.38 -9.06
N ARG A 397 16.12 -21.54 -9.10
CA ARG A 397 16.67 -22.84 -8.68
C ARG A 397 17.88 -23.26 -9.52
N SER A 398 17.89 -22.91 -10.80
CA SER A 398 19.00 -23.20 -11.72
C SER A 398 20.18 -22.23 -11.60
N SER A 399 19.99 -21.07 -10.95
CA SER A 399 21.02 -20.03 -10.81
C SER A 399 21.76 -20.11 -9.47
N LYS A 400 23.10 -20.17 -9.53
CA LYS A 400 23.96 -20.10 -8.34
C LYS A 400 24.03 -18.72 -7.69
N VAL A 401 23.49 -17.69 -8.32
CA VAL A 401 23.46 -16.30 -7.81
C VAL A 401 22.06 -15.79 -7.49
N CYS A 402 21.05 -16.67 -7.60
CA CYS A 402 19.70 -16.38 -7.11
C CYS A 402 19.48 -16.90 -5.68
N LYS A 403 18.84 -16.10 -4.83
CA LYS A 403 18.31 -16.55 -3.55
C LYS A 403 16.80 -16.78 -3.64
N LEU A 404 16.40 -18.04 -3.53
CA LEU A 404 14.99 -18.42 -3.47
C LEU A 404 14.50 -18.50 -2.01
N LEU A 405 13.29 -17.99 -1.77
CA LEU A 405 12.48 -18.29 -0.60
C LEU A 405 11.12 -18.83 -1.07
N GLU A 406 10.99 -20.15 -1.03
CA GLU A 406 9.79 -20.84 -1.51
C GLU A 406 8.64 -20.68 -0.50
N CYS A 407 7.49 -20.19 -0.97
CA CYS A 407 6.32 -19.94 -0.12
C CYS A 407 5.40 -21.17 -0.07
N ASP A 408 5.95 -22.32 0.31
CA ASP A 408 5.28 -23.63 0.26
C ASP A 408 4.11 -23.81 1.25
N PHE A 409 3.38 -24.91 1.07
CA PHE A 409 2.22 -25.32 1.87
C PHE A 409 2.61 -25.81 3.30
N GLY A 410 3.08 -24.91 4.16
CA GLY A 410 3.45 -25.21 5.55
C GLY A 410 3.74 -23.95 6.38
N GLU A 411 4.68 -24.04 7.34
CA GLU A 411 5.31 -22.87 7.96
C GLU A 411 6.20 -22.16 6.93
N SER A 412 5.56 -21.49 5.99
CA SER A 412 6.22 -20.73 4.93
C SER A 412 7.02 -19.59 5.53
N LYS A 413 8.33 -19.59 5.30
CA LYS A 413 9.23 -18.50 5.69
C LYS A 413 8.85 -17.15 5.06
N CYS A 414 8.02 -17.14 4.00
CA CYS A 414 7.46 -15.92 3.44
C CYS A 414 6.47 -15.19 4.37
N HIS A 415 5.97 -15.85 5.42
CA HIS A 415 5.19 -15.22 6.49
C HIS A 415 6.05 -14.72 7.66
N SER A 416 7.36 -15.02 7.68
CA SER A 416 8.30 -14.40 8.62
C SER A 416 8.82 -13.07 8.06
N PRO A 417 8.56 -11.94 8.75
CA PRO A 417 9.11 -10.64 8.36
C PRO A 417 10.65 -10.66 8.30
N SER A 418 11.31 -11.39 9.22
CA SER A 418 12.77 -11.41 9.31
C SER A 418 13.40 -12.21 8.17
N SER A 419 12.83 -13.37 7.80
CA SER A 419 13.33 -14.18 6.68
C SER A 419 13.23 -13.45 5.34
N ILE A 420 12.13 -12.73 5.10
CA ILE A 420 11.94 -11.89 3.90
C ILE A 420 12.95 -10.74 3.90
N MET A 421 13.04 -9.99 5.01
CA MET A 421 13.87 -8.80 5.14
C MET A 421 15.37 -9.13 5.07
N GLN A 422 15.81 -10.26 5.65
CA GLN A 422 17.17 -10.79 5.53
C GLN A 422 17.52 -11.16 4.08
N MET A 423 16.60 -11.82 3.36
CA MET A 423 16.82 -12.17 1.96
C MET A 423 17.01 -10.93 1.09
N PHE A 424 16.10 -9.95 1.21
CA PHE A 424 16.17 -8.72 0.41
C PHE A 424 17.40 -7.87 0.77
N GLN A 425 17.78 -7.78 2.06
CA GLN A 425 19.03 -7.12 2.50
C GLN A 425 20.28 -7.71 1.85
N SER A 426 20.28 -9.03 1.59
CA SER A 426 21.43 -9.75 1.03
C SER A 426 21.49 -9.80 -0.50
N SER A 427 20.55 -9.13 -1.20
CA SER A 427 20.36 -9.23 -2.66
C SER A 427 20.47 -7.88 -3.35
N LEU A 428 21.03 -7.82 -4.57
CA LEU A 428 21.06 -6.59 -5.38
C LEU A 428 19.69 -6.31 -6.01
N PHE A 429 19.08 -7.31 -6.64
CA PHE A 429 17.79 -7.23 -7.31
C PHE A 429 16.74 -8.13 -6.65
N CYS A 430 15.47 -7.72 -6.65
CA CYS A 430 14.37 -8.46 -6.03
C CYS A 430 13.22 -8.62 -7.02
N LEU A 431 12.88 -9.86 -7.37
CA LEU A 431 11.86 -10.15 -8.38
C LEU A 431 10.45 -9.90 -7.83
N GLN A 432 9.74 -8.94 -8.44
CA GLN A 432 8.38 -8.54 -8.08
C GLN A 432 7.40 -8.77 -9.27
N PRO A 433 7.13 -10.03 -9.66
CA PRO A 433 6.04 -10.36 -10.58
C PRO A 433 4.69 -10.01 -9.96
N GLN A 434 3.66 -10.00 -10.80
CA GLN A 434 2.28 -9.89 -10.36
C GLN A 434 1.92 -10.93 -9.28
N GLY A 435 0.98 -10.56 -8.42
CA GLY A 435 0.40 -11.41 -7.41
C GLY A 435 -0.82 -12.14 -7.95
N ASP A 436 -1.92 -11.99 -7.22
CA ASP A 436 -3.25 -12.15 -7.80
C ASP A 436 -3.64 -10.88 -8.57
N SER A 437 -3.26 -9.71 -8.06
CA SER A 437 -3.36 -8.38 -8.66
C SER A 437 -1.99 -7.82 -9.08
N TYR A 438 -1.91 -6.56 -9.53
CA TYR A 438 -0.68 -6.00 -10.12
C TYR A 438 0.48 -5.86 -9.13
N THR A 439 0.21 -5.50 -7.88
CA THR A 439 1.22 -5.17 -6.87
C THR A 439 1.09 -6.02 -5.61
N ARG A 440 2.13 -6.04 -4.79
CA ARG A 440 2.19 -6.72 -3.49
C ARG A 440 3.03 -5.89 -2.52
N ARG A 441 2.75 -5.92 -1.21
CA ARG A 441 3.60 -5.29 -0.17
C ARG A 441 5.10 -5.65 -0.32
N SER A 442 5.39 -6.87 -0.76
CA SER A 442 6.72 -7.36 -1.16
C SER A 442 7.57 -6.37 -1.98
N ALA A 443 6.96 -5.58 -2.87
CA ALA A 443 7.66 -4.53 -3.63
C ALA A 443 8.24 -3.45 -2.69
N PHE A 444 7.41 -2.93 -1.80
CA PHE A 444 7.79 -1.94 -0.78
C PHE A 444 8.73 -2.52 0.27
N ASP A 445 8.49 -3.76 0.72
CA ASP A 445 9.40 -4.47 1.63
C ASP A 445 10.81 -4.65 0.99
N SER A 446 10.91 -4.85 -0.33
CA SER A 446 12.20 -4.95 -1.02
C SER A 446 12.91 -3.59 -1.20
N MET A 447 12.17 -2.52 -1.48
CA MET A 447 12.73 -1.16 -1.54
C MET A 447 13.21 -0.69 -0.15
N LEU A 448 12.44 -0.99 0.90
CA LEU A 448 12.82 -0.78 2.30
C LEU A 448 14.14 -1.50 2.64
N ALA A 449 14.37 -2.68 2.09
CA ALA A 449 15.62 -3.43 2.25
C ALA A 449 16.78 -2.95 1.34
N GLY A 450 16.62 -1.82 0.64
CA GLY A 450 17.58 -1.30 -0.34
C GLY A 450 17.81 -2.23 -1.53
N CYS A 451 16.88 -3.14 -1.82
CA CYS A 451 16.96 -4.07 -2.95
C CYS A 451 16.24 -3.48 -4.16
N ILE A 452 16.86 -3.50 -5.34
CA ILE A 452 16.30 -2.91 -6.55
C ILE A 452 15.13 -3.80 -7.04
N PRO A 453 13.88 -3.33 -7.06
CA PRO A 453 12.77 -4.13 -7.56
C PRO A 453 12.89 -4.38 -9.06
N VAL A 454 12.62 -5.62 -9.46
CA VAL A 454 12.46 -6.03 -10.85
C VAL A 454 10.97 -6.26 -11.08
N PHE A 455 10.32 -5.33 -11.78
CA PHE A 455 8.90 -5.42 -12.11
C PHE A 455 8.72 -6.05 -13.48
N PHE A 456 7.62 -6.81 -13.62
CA PHE A 456 7.31 -7.52 -14.86
C PHE A 456 6.12 -6.93 -15.63
N HIS A 457 5.38 -6.02 -15.01
CA HIS A 457 4.26 -5.31 -15.60
C HIS A 457 4.31 -3.82 -15.20
N PRO A 458 4.03 -2.86 -16.09
CA PRO A 458 4.08 -1.43 -15.74
C PRO A 458 3.06 -1.07 -14.66
N GLY A 459 1.90 -1.75 -14.66
CA GLY A 459 0.89 -1.64 -13.62
C GLY A 459 1.36 -2.02 -12.21
N SER A 460 2.46 -2.76 -12.04
CA SER A 460 2.99 -3.14 -10.72
C SER A 460 3.64 -1.99 -9.95
N ALA A 461 3.90 -0.84 -10.60
CA ALA A 461 4.34 0.36 -9.89
C ALA A 461 4.10 1.66 -10.67
N TYR A 462 4.50 1.68 -11.94
CA TYR A 462 4.82 2.91 -12.67
C TYR A 462 3.60 3.79 -12.97
N THR A 463 2.42 3.18 -13.11
CA THR A 463 1.17 3.89 -13.44
C THR A 463 0.31 4.26 -12.23
N GLN A 464 0.68 3.86 -11.00
CA GLN A 464 -0.18 4.05 -9.83
C GLN A 464 0.48 4.73 -8.61
N TYR A 465 1.78 4.57 -8.38
CA TYR A 465 2.46 5.21 -7.24
C TYR A 465 3.26 6.47 -7.63
N THR A 466 2.80 7.22 -8.64
CA THR A 466 3.55 8.36 -9.23
C THR A 466 3.78 9.54 -8.28
N TRP A 467 3.09 9.58 -7.13
CA TRP A 467 3.36 10.53 -6.04
C TRP A 467 4.53 10.09 -5.13
N HIS A 468 4.80 8.79 -5.05
CA HIS A 468 5.78 8.19 -4.15
C HIS A 468 7.06 7.73 -4.85
N LEU A 469 6.96 7.37 -6.14
CA LEU A 469 8.05 6.87 -6.96
C LEU A 469 8.35 7.83 -8.13
N PRO A 470 9.63 7.97 -8.54
CA PRO A 470 10.01 8.77 -9.70
C PRO A 470 9.33 8.30 -10.99
N LYS A 471 8.83 9.23 -11.83
CA LYS A 471 8.26 8.87 -13.15
C LYS A 471 9.24 8.13 -14.05
N ASN A 472 10.54 8.46 -13.97
CA ASN A 472 11.59 7.69 -14.64
C ASN A 472 11.92 6.43 -13.85
N TYR A 473 11.20 5.34 -14.15
CA TYR A 473 11.33 4.05 -13.48
C TYR A 473 12.74 3.45 -13.52
N THR A 474 13.53 3.75 -14.55
CA THR A 474 14.90 3.21 -14.72
C THR A 474 15.88 3.70 -13.66
N LYS A 475 15.53 4.75 -12.90
CA LYS A 475 16.34 5.22 -11.76
C LYS A 475 16.31 4.29 -10.57
N TYR A 476 15.19 3.62 -10.30
CA TYR A 476 15.00 2.84 -9.05
C TYR A 476 14.62 1.37 -9.29
N SER A 477 14.38 0.96 -10.54
CA SER A 477 13.85 -0.37 -10.85
C SER A 477 14.31 -0.91 -12.20
N VAL A 478 14.19 -2.22 -12.38
CA VAL A 478 14.39 -2.89 -13.68
C VAL A 478 13.04 -3.36 -14.18
N PHE A 479 12.72 -3.08 -15.46
CA PHE A 479 11.54 -3.62 -16.12
C PHE A 479 11.92 -4.82 -17.01
N ILE A 480 11.20 -5.94 -16.86
CA ILE A 480 11.33 -7.12 -17.71
C ILE A 480 9.92 -7.60 -18.10
N PRO A 481 9.43 -7.34 -19.33
CA PRO A 481 8.08 -7.75 -19.75
C PRO A 481 7.78 -9.22 -19.47
N GLU A 482 6.60 -9.52 -18.90
CA GLU A 482 6.19 -10.92 -18.63
C GLU A 482 6.27 -11.83 -19.87
N ASP A 483 5.99 -11.29 -21.05
CA ASP A 483 6.04 -12.05 -22.31
C ASP A 483 7.47 -12.47 -22.71
N ASP A 484 8.51 -11.75 -22.27
CA ASP A 484 9.90 -12.18 -22.49
C ASP A 484 10.25 -13.41 -21.64
N ILE A 485 9.66 -13.54 -20.45
CA ILE A 485 9.76 -14.75 -19.62
C ILE A 485 8.85 -15.86 -20.20
N ARG A 486 7.59 -15.53 -20.46
CA ARG A 486 6.53 -16.48 -20.86
C ARG A 486 6.75 -17.10 -22.23
N LYS A 487 7.12 -16.29 -23.23
CA LYS A 487 7.17 -16.69 -24.66
C LYS A 487 8.60 -16.80 -25.20
N ARG A 488 9.53 -15.97 -24.71
CA ARG A 488 10.93 -15.93 -25.21
C ARG A 488 11.93 -16.64 -24.29
N ASN A 489 11.51 -17.04 -23.09
CA ASN A 489 12.32 -17.72 -22.08
C ASN A 489 13.69 -17.04 -21.82
N ILE A 490 13.71 -15.71 -21.74
CA ILE A 490 14.97 -14.98 -21.53
C ILE A 490 15.58 -15.29 -20.15
N SER A 491 16.91 -15.27 -20.07
CA SER A 491 17.65 -15.45 -18.82
C SER A 491 17.63 -14.16 -17.99
N ILE A 492 16.99 -14.22 -16.82
CA ILE A 492 16.95 -13.11 -15.85
C ILE A 492 18.36 -12.80 -15.35
N GLU A 493 19.17 -13.82 -15.12
CA GLU A 493 20.56 -13.66 -14.67
C GLU A 493 21.37 -12.87 -15.70
N GLU A 494 21.32 -13.22 -16.98
CA GLU A 494 22.01 -12.49 -18.05
C GLU A 494 21.49 -11.06 -18.18
N ARG A 495 20.16 -10.87 -18.14
CA ARG A 495 19.54 -9.54 -18.25
C ARG A 495 19.96 -8.60 -17.12
N LEU A 496 20.11 -9.10 -15.90
CA LEU A 496 20.57 -8.32 -14.76
C LEU A 496 22.09 -8.11 -14.77
N ARG A 497 22.89 -9.08 -15.26
CA ARG A 497 24.34 -8.92 -15.45
C ARG A 497 24.74 -7.88 -16.49
N GLN A 498 23.85 -7.55 -17.43
CA GLN A 498 24.05 -6.46 -18.40
C GLN A 498 24.06 -5.06 -17.76
N ILE A 499 23.56 -4.91 -16.53
CA ILE A 499 23.52 -3.62 -15.84
C ILE A 499 24.90 -3.36 -15.20
N PRO A 500 25.62 -2.29 -15.57
CA PRO A 500 26.96 -2.02 -15.03
C PRO A 500 26.95 -1.87 -13.50
N PRO A 501 27.97 -2.37 -12.76
CA PRO A 501 27.99 -2.29 -11.30
C PRO A 501 27.83 -0.87 -10.73
N GLU A 502 28.36 0.16 -11.40
CA GLU A 502 28.16 1.56 -11.00
C GLU A 502 26.70 2.01 -11.17
N GLN A 503 26.01 1.57 -12.23
CA GLN A 503 24.58 1.82 -12.40
C GLN A 503 23.77 1.11 -11.31
N VAL A 504 24.15 -0.11 -10.91
CA VAL A 504 23.53 -0.82 -9.78
C VAL A 504 23.70 -0.03 -8.47
N LYS A 505 24.87 0.57 -8.22
CA LYS A 505 25.07 1.44 -7.03
C LYS A 505 24.17 2.68 -7.08
N ILE A 506 24.07 3.36 -8.23
CA ILE A 506 23.21 4.53 -8.41
C ILE A 506 21.75 4.17 -8.17
N MET A 507 21.26 3.09 -8.78
CA MET A 507 19.88 2.62 -8.59
C MET A 507 19.59 2.22 -7.15
N ARG A 508 20.57 1.62 -6.47
CA ARG A 508 20.46 1.26 -5.06
C ARG A 508 20.36 2.48 -4.15
N GLU A 509 21.14 3.53 -4.40
CA GLU A 509 21.05 4.77 -3.62
C GLU A 509 19.71 5.50 -3.87
N GLU A 510 19.21 5.53 -5.11
CA GLU A 510 17.85 6.05 -5.40
C GLU A 510 16.81 5.28 -4.56
N VAL A 511 16.82 3.94 -4.57
CA VAL A 511 15.91 3.10 -3.77
C VAL A 511 16.02 3.40 -2.27
N ILE A 512 17.24 3.53 -1.74
CA ILE A 512 17.47 3.85 -0.32
C ILE A 512 16.96 5.26 0.01
N SER A 513 17.15 6.24 -0.89
CA SER A 513 16.69 7.62 -0.71
C SER A 513 15.17 7.73 -0.66
N LEU A 514 14.45 6.83 -1.34
CA LEU A 514 12.98 6.80 -1.39
C LEU A 514 12.33 6.26 -0.10
N ILE A 515 13.07 5.54 0.75
CA ILE A 515 12.56 4.89 1.97
C ILE A 515 11.59 5.75 2.81
N PRO A 516 11.88 7.03 3.15
CA PRO A 516 10.96 7.84 3.95
C PRO A 516 9.57 7.94 3.32
N ARG A 517 9.50 8.17 2.00
CA ARG A 517 8.25 8.39 1.24
C ARG A 517 7.45 7.11 1.00
N LEU A 518 8.00 5.95 1.36
CA LEU A 518 7.43 4.61 1.16
C LEU A 518 6.99 3.94 2.48
N VAL A 519 7.36 4.50 3.63
CA VAL A 519 6.93 4.01 4.95
C VAL A 519 5.97 5.00 5.61
N TYR A 520 5.18 4.54 6.57
CA TYR A 520 4.36 5.41 7.42
C TYR A 520 5.06 5.54 8.77
N ALA A 521 5.26 6.75 9.28
CA ALA A 521 5.82 6.96 10.60
C ALA A 521 4.90 6.39 11.69
N ASP A 522 5.42 6.13 12.89
CA ASP A 522 4.60 5.68 14.01
C ASP A 522 3.56 6.75 14.36
N PRO A 523 2.23 6.46 14.28
CA PRO A 523 1.17 7.46 14.52
C PRO A 523 1.13 8.05 15.93
N ARG A 524 1.93 7.54 16.88
CA ARG A 524 2.11 8.07 18.23
C ARG A 524 3.24 9.12 18.32
N SER A 525 3.85 9.43 17.19
CA SER A 525 5.03 10.28 17.04
C SER A 525 4.99 11.05 15.71
N LYS A 526 6.06 11.79 15.39
CA LYS A 526 6.13 12.64 14.19
C LYS A 526 7.58 12.75 13.70
N LEU A 527 7.77 12.63 12.39
CA LEU A 527 9.01 13.00 11.70
C LEU A 527 9.10 14.52 11.58
N GLU A 528 10.28 15.09 11.78
CA GLU A 528 10.49 16.53 11.86
C GLU A 528 10.73 17.14 10.48
N THR A 529 11.74 16.62 9.77
CA THR A 529 12.16 17.12 8.45
C THR A 529 11.71 16.20 7.32
N LEU A 530 11.74 14.88 7.54
CA LEU A 530 11.35 13.89 6.56
C LEU A 530 9.82 13.87 6.35
N LYS A 531 9.40 13.48 5.14
CA LYS A 531 7.99 13.30 4.78
C LYS A 531 7.71 11.83 4.54
N ASP A 532 6.79 11.28 5.33
CA ASP A 532 6.38 9.88 5.23
C ASP A 532 5.36 9.66 4.11
N ALA A 533 4.94 8.41 3.88
CA ALA A 533 3.92 8.08 2.90
C ALA A 533 2.57 8.76 3.19
N PHE A 534 2.25 9.06 4.45
CA PHE A 534 1.07 9.85 4.79
C PHE A 534 1.24 11.32 4.34
N ASP A 535 2.36 11.96 4.69
CA ASP A 535 2.64 13.36 4.35
C ASP A 535 2.63 13.59 2.83
N VAL A 536 3.26 12.69 2.07
CA VAL A 536 3.29 12.72 0.60
C VAL A 536 1.88 12.59 0.02
N SER A 537 1.06 11.69 0.55
CA SER A 537 -0.32 11.48 0.09
C SER A 537 -1.22 12.69 0.35
N VAL A 538 -1.13 13.28 1.55
CA VAL A 538 -1.92 14.45 1.94
C VAL A 538 -1.51 15.67 1.10
N GLN A 539 -0.22 15.88 0.88
CA GLN A 539 0.25 16.98 0.01
C GLN A 539 -0.24 16.81 -1.44
N ALA A 540 -0.15 15.60 -2.01
CA ALA A 540 -0.63 15.35 -3.37
C ALA A 540 -2.15 15.59 -3.53
N ILE A 541 -2.95 15.28 -2.51
CA ILE A 541 -4.38 15.62 -2.47
C ILE A 541 -4.60 17.15 -2.38
N ILE A 542 -3.85 17.85 -1.52
CA ILE A 542 -3.90 19.32 -1.41
C ILE A 542 -3.59 19.97 -2.75
N ASP A 543 -2.54 19.52 -3.44
CA ASP A 543 -2.11 20.06 -4.73
C ASP A 543 -3.15 19.78 -5.83
N LYS A 544 -3.68 18.56 -5.89
CA LYS A 544 -4.76 18.16 -6.80
C LYS A 544 -6.01 19.03 -6.63
N VAL A 545 -6.49 19.22 -5.40
CA VAL A 545 -7.69 20.02 -5.12
C VAL A 545 -7.43 21.51 -5.39
N THR A 546 -6.25 22.01 -5.05
CA THR A 546 -5.84 23.39 -5.32
C THR A 546 -5.79 23.69 -6.81
N ASN A 547 -5.24 22.78 -7.63
CA ASN A 547 -5.19 22.95 -9.07
C ASN A 547 -6.58 22.87 -9.70
N LEU A 548 -7.42 21.91 -9.29
CA LEU A 548 -8.82 21.84 -9.72
C LEU A 548 -9.60 23.13 -9.41
N ARG A 549 -9.36 23.75 -8.25
CA ARG A 549 -9.96 25.04 -7.88
C ARG A 549 -9.50 26.19 -8.78
N LYS A 550 -8.23 26.19 -9.21
CA LYS A 550 -7.71 27.17 -10.20
C LYS A 550 -8.34 26.96 -11.58
N ASP A 551 -8.39 25.72 -12.06
CA ASP A 551 -8.99 25.39 -13.37
C ASP A 551 -10.46 25.83 -13.45
N ILE A 552 -11.24 25.62 -12.37
CA ILE A 552 -12.63 26.09 -12.27
C ILE A 552 -12.75 27.62 -12.30
N ILE A 553 -11.79 28.36 -11.72
CA ILE A 553 -11.76 29.84 -11.75
C ILE A 553 -11.42 30.34 -13.16
N GLU A 554 -10.42 29.72 -13.79
CA GLU A 554 -9.95 30.09 -15.12
C GLU A 554 -10.88 29.60 -16.24
N GLY A 555 -11.84 28.73 -15.93
CA GLY A 555 -12.78 28.15 -16.89
C GLY A 555 -12.15 27.06 -17.76
N ARG A 556 -11.04 26.46 -17.33
CA ARG A 556 -10.42 25.33 -18.03
C ARG A 556 -11.29 24.08 -17.83
N THR A 557 -11.83 23.57 -18.91
CA THR A 557 -12.53 22.29 -18.93
C THR A 557 -11.58 21.17 -19.30
N HIS A 558 -11.95 19.94 -18.93
CA HIS A 558 -11.23 18.71 -19.25
C HIS A 558 -12.11 17.86 -20.18
N ASP A 559 -12.69 18.49 -21.20
CA ASP A 559 -13.73 17.86 -22.04
C ASP A 559 -13.16 16.71 -22.90
N ASP A 560 -11.86 16.75 -23.19
CA ASP A 560 -11.12 15.69 -23.89
C ASP A 560 -10.58 14.58 -22.95
N PHE A 561 -10.94 14.59 -21.67
CA PHE A 561 -10.48 13.58 -20.71
C PHE A 561 -11.16 12.22 -20.94
N ILE A 562 -10.34 11.20 -21.23
CA ILE A 562 -10.76 9.81 -21.46
C ILE A 562 -10.40 8.97 -20.23
N GLU A 563 -11.41 8.55 -19.44
CA GLU A 563 -11.21 7.84 -18.17
C GLU A 563 -10.44 6.52 -18.36
N GLU A 564 -10.68 5.78 -19.45
CA GLU A 564 -9.96 4.54 -19.77
C GLU A 564 -8.45 4.74 -20.01
N ASN A 565 -8.02 5.97 -20.25
CA ASN A 565 -6.62 6.35 -20.40
C ASN A 565 -6.04 7.03 -19.14
N SER A 566 -6.71 6.98 -17.98
CA SER A 566 -6.30 7.63 -16.71
C SER A 566 -4.81 7.42 -16.38
N TRP A 567 -4.30 6.20 -16.56
CA TRP A 567 -2.89 5.86 -16.35
C TRP A 567 -1.90 6.69 -17.20
N LYS A 568 -2.29 7.16 -18.40
CA LYS A 568 -1.44 8.02 -19.25
C LYS A 568 -1.33 9.42 -18.68
N TYR A 569 -2.44 9.99 -18.21
CA TYR A 569 -2.46 11.33 -17.60
C TYR A 569 -1.59 11.39 -16.34
N ALA A 570 -1.53 10.30 -15.55
CA ALA A 570 -0.66 10.18 -14.39
C ALA A 570 0.85 10.27 -14.72
N LEU A 571 1.24 10.02 -15.97
CA LEU A 571 2.63 10.07 -16.45
C LEU A 571 3.00 11.42 -17.09
N LEU A 572 2.03 12.28 -17.42
CA LEU A 572 2.28 13.57 -18.06
C LEU A 572 3.11 14.51 -17.17
N ASP A 573 3.97 15.33 -17.78
CA ASP A 573 4.63 16.44 -17.10
C ASP A 573 3.64 17.55 -16.75
N GLU A 574 3.95 18.36 -15.74
CA GLU A 574 3.10 19.47 -15.31
C GLU A 574 2.78 20.42 -16.48
N GLY A 575 1.50 20.73 -16.67
CA GLY A 575 1.00 21.58 -17.74
C GLY A 575 0.77 20.88 -19.09
N LYS A 576 1.09 19.59 -19.24
CA LYS A 576 0.64 18.78 -20.37
C LYS A 576 -0.73 18.17 -20.07
N HIS A 577 -1.62 18.20 -21.07
CA HIS A 577 -3.01 17.72 -20.93
C HIS A 577 -3.41 16.70 -22.01
N GLU A 578 -2.63 16.57 -23.09
CA GLU A 578 -2.89 15.63 -24.19
C GLU A 578 -2.14 14.31 -23.98
N VAL A 579 -2.81 13.18 -24.22
CA VAL A 579 -2.22 11.83 -24.14
C VAL A 579 -2.11 11.20 -25.53
N GLY A 580 -0.88 10.80 -25.89
CA GLY A 580 -0.58 10.13 -27.16
C GLY A 580 -0.50 8.59 -27.04
N PRO A 581 -0.04 7.93 -28.12
CA PRO A 581 0.44 6.54 -28.06
C PRO A 581 1.57 6.40 -27.03
N HIS A 582 1.58 5.30 -26.28
CA HIS A 582 2.60 5.03 -25.26
C HIS A 582 3.14 3.60 -25.37
N GLU A 583 4.40 3.37 -25.01
CA GLU A 583 5.03 2.03 -25.09
C GLU A 583 4.31 0.96 -24.24
N TRP A 584 3.48 1.38 -23.29
CA TRP A 584 2.70 0.50 -22.42
C TRP A 584 1.25 0.26 -22.87
N ASP A 585 0.82 0.84 -23.99
CA ASP A 585 -0.52 0.59 -24.55
C ASP A 585 -0.85 -0.91 -24.70
N PRO A 586 0.08 -1.81 -25.09
CA PRO A 586 -0.19 -3.25 -25.15
C PRO A 586 -0.48 -3.92 -23.79
N PHE A 587 -0.09 -3.32 -22.67
CA PHE A 587 -0.30 -3.88 -21.32
C PHE A 587 -1.66 -3.49 -20.71
N PHE A 588 -2.27 -2.40 -21.19
CA PHE A 588 -3.54 -1.87 -20.67
C PHE A 588 -4.67 -1.90 -21.70
N SER A 589 -4.40 -2.33 -22.94
CA SER A 589 -5.41 -2.58 -23.96
C SER A 589 -6.29 -3.77 -23.60
N LYS A 590 -7.62 -3.63 -23.80
CA LYS A 590 -8.52 -4.78 -23.79
C LYS A 590 -8.08 -5.78 -24.87
N PRO A 591 -8.06 -7.10 -24.60
CA PRO A 591 -7.78 -8.09 -25.64
C PRO A 591 -8.72 -7.90 -26.83
N LYS A 592 -8.16 -7.73 -28.02
CA LYS A 592 -8.92 -7.90 -29.26
C LYS A 592 -9.05 -9.40 -29.51
N ASP A 593 -10.09 -10.00 -28.95
CA ASP A 593 -10.83 -11.17 -29.46
C ASP A 593 -12.01 -11.46 -28.51
N GLY A 594 -13.06 -12.09 -29.03
CA GLY A 594 -14.40 -12.15 -28.41
C GLY A 594 -14.58 -13.05 -27.18
N SER A 595 -13.66 -13.04 -26.22
CA SER A 595 -13.90 -13.56 -24.87
C SER A 595 -13.97 -12.41 -23.85
N GLY A 596 -15.00 -12.42 -22.99
CA GLY A 596 -15.31 -11.33 -22.05
C GLY A 596 -14.34 -11.19 -20.86
N ASP A 597 -13.29 -12.00 -20.81
CA ASP A 597 -12.60 -12.43 -19.59
C ASP A 597 -11.68 -11.37 -18.95
N SER A 598 -11.58 -10.16 -19.52
CA SER A 598 -10.69 -9.12 -18.97
C SER A 598 -11.26 -8.48 -17.69
N SER A 599 -12.56 -8.22 -17.64
CA SER A 599 -13.22 -7.68 -16.44
C SER A 599 -13.30 -8.71 -15.31
N ASP A 600 -13.51 -9.99 -15.69
CA ASP A 600 -13.53 -11.11 -14.76
C ASP A 600 -12.16 -11.32 -14.09
N SER A 601 -11.06 -11.09 -14.83
CA SER A 601 -9.71 -11.26 -14.31
C SER A 601 -9.34 -10.35 -13.12
N SER A 602 -9.92 -9.16 -13.02
CA SER A 602 -9.67 -8.22 -11.91
C SER A 602 -10.54 -8.51 -10.69
N ALA A 603 -11.78 -8.99 -10.90
CA ALA A 603 -12.60 -9.53 -9.82
C ALA A 603 -12.01 -10.84 -9.27
N GLU A 604 -11.49 -11.72 -10.13
CA GLU A 604 -10.75 -12.91 -9.73
C GLU A 604 -9.41 -12.58 -9.06
N ALA A 605 -8.67 -11.55 -9.50
CA ALA A 605 -7.48 -11.06 -8.80
C ALA A 605 -7.79 -10.74 -7.32
N ALA A 606 -8.89 -10.03 -7.10
CA ALA A 606 -9.35 -9.67 -5.77
C ALA A 606 -9.79 -10.92 -4.97
N LYS A 607 -10.72 -11.74 -5.50
CA LYS A 607 -11.12 -13.04 -4.91
C LYS A 607 -9.93 -13.91 -4.51
N ASN A 608 -8.89 -13.98 -5.33
CA ASN A 608 -7.74 -14.86 -5.13
C ASN A 608 -6.69 -14.28 -4.16
N SER A 609 -6.50 -12.96 -4.11
CA SER A 609 -5.65 -12.27 -3.11
C SER A 609 -5.99 -12.73 -1.69
N TRP A 610 -7.29 -12.77 -1.40
CA TRP A 610 -7.83 -13.17 -0.11
C TRP A 610 -7.75 -14.67 0.19
N LYS A 611 -7.79 -15.57 -0.81
CA LYS A 611 -7.52 -17.01 -0.59
C LYS A 611 -6.15 -17.24 0.04
N ASN A 612 -5.18 -16.34 -0.15
CA ASN A 612 -3.89 -16.41 0.55
C ASN A 612 -3.99 -16.03 2.03
N GLU A 613 -4.81 -15.03 2.40
CA GLU A 613 -5.05 -14.68 3.81
C GLU A 613 -5.71 -15.85 4.55
N GLN A 614 -6.72 -16.47 3.95
CA GLN A 614 -7.37 -17.68 4.46
C GLN A 614 -6.36 -18.81 4.76
N ARG A 615 -5.47 -19.09 3.80
CA ARG A 615 -4.45 -20.14 3.89
C ARG A 615 -3.40 -19.90 4.96
N SER A 616 -3.09 -18.64 5.27
CA SER A 616 -2.13 -18.29 6.34
C SER A 616 -2.64 -18.61 7.76
N HIS A 617 -3.93 -18.96 7.91
CA HIS A 617 -4.58 -19.18 9.21
C HIS A 617 -5.19 -20.57 9.42
N SER A 618 -5.30 -21.43 8.39
CA SER A 618 -5.87 -22.79 8.54
C SER A 618 -5.00 -23.79 9.33
N ARG A 619 -3.93 -23.33 10.00
CA ARG A 619 -3.03 -24.12 10.86
C ARG A 619 -2.54 -23.30 12.06
N LYS A 620 -3.42 -23.19 13.05
CA LYS A 620 -3.08 -23.01 14.47
C LYS A 620 -3.93 -23.96 15.29
#